data_AF-A0A080LXF7-F1
#
_entry.id   AF-A0A080LXF7-F1
#
_cell.length_a   1.000
_cell.length_b   1.000
_cell.length_c   1.000
_cell.angle_alpha   90.00
_cell.angle_beta   90.00
_cell.angle_gamma   90.00
#
_symmetry.space_group_name_H-M   'P 1'
#
loop_
_entity.id
_entity.type
_entity.pdbx_description
1 polymer ?
#
loop_
_entity_poly.entity_id
_entity_poly.type
_entity_poly.pdbx_seq_one_letter_code
_entity_poly.pdbx_strand_id
1 'polypeptide(L)'
;MRLAMVCRAAAAAVRSTHIRPRRKHASDCEDYGQAVVYRGSIPQHAQAFVLDKHHRIEMGRVFPVCGNTWRMLKESRLAPHFDFIGDFSHHYGLFEGCGKALPFNTNAGANAGTNAANSAGTGSSDESCGCC
;
A
#
# COMPACT_ATOMS: atom_id res chain seq x y z
N MET A 1 -14.16 -61.12 -31.03
CA MET A 1 -14.09 -59.66 -31.19
C MET A 1 -13.30 -59.07 -30.03
N ARG A 2 -12.07 -58.63 -30.27
CA ARG A 2 -11.24 -57.89 -29.31
C ARG A 2 -11.53 -56.40 -29.48
N LEU A 3 -11.95 -55.70 -28.43
CA LEU A 3 -12.20 -54.26 -28.45
C LEU A 3 -11.50 -53.58 -27.27
N ALA A 4 -10.62 -52.64 -27.61
CA ALA A 4 -10.11 -51.45 -26.91
C ALA A 4 -9.73 -51.59 -25.41
N MET A 5 -8.45 -51.48 -25.02
CA MET A 5 -7.68 -50.22 -24.91
C MET A 5 -8.42 -49.10 -24.17
N VAL A 6 -8.17 -48.96 -22.87
CA VAL A 6 -7.99 -47.63 -22.25
C VAL A 6 -6.97 -47.74 -21.12
N CYS A 7 -5.74 -47.30 -21.41
CA CYS A 7 -4.74 -46.97 -20.41
C CYS A 7 -5.18 -45.65 -19.76
N ARG A 8 -5.71 -45.68 -18.54
CA ARG A 8 -5.99 -44.47 -17.75
C ARG A 8 -4.76 -44.12 -16.93
N ALA A 9 -3.91 -43.25 -17.47
CA ALA A 9 -2.94 -42.51 -16.68
C ALA A 9 -3.71 -41.55 -15.75
N ALA A 10 -3.65 -41.78 -14.45
CA ALA A 10 -4.11 -40.83 -13.45
C ALA A 10 -3.08 -39.70 -13.33
N ALA A 11 -3.30 -38.60 -14.04
CA ALA A 11 -2.57 -37.36 -13.80
C ALA A 11 -3.04 -36.76 -12.47
N ALA A 12 -2.15 -36.80 -11.46
CA ALA A 12 -2.34 -36.11 -10.21
C ALA A 12 -2.35 -34.59 -10.42
N ALA A 13 -3.52 -33.98 -10.42
CA ALA A 13 -3.65 -32.54 -10.28
C ALA A 13 -3.54 -32.18 -8.79
N VAL A 14 -2.34 -31.82 -8.33
CA VAL A 14 -2.18 -31.08 -7.07
C VAL A 14 -2.87 -29.73 -7.26
N ARG A 15 -4.12 -29.62 -6.82
CA ARG A 15 -4.83 -28.35 -6.75
C ARG A 15 -4.20 -27.53 -5.63
N SER A 16 -3.30 -26.62 -6.00
CA SER A 16 -2.75 -25.60 -5.09
C SER A 16 -3.83 -24.58 -4.75
N THR A 17 -4.77 -24.97 -3.89
CA THR A 17 -5.74 -24.06 -3.30
C THR A 17 -5.10 -23.35 -2.12
N HIS A 18 -4.20 -22.40 -2.36
CA HIS A 18 -3.74 -21.47 -1.32
C HIS A 18 -3.25 -20.14 -1.93
N ILE A 19 -4.10 -19.48 -2.72
CA ILE A 19 -4.01 -18.01 -2.82
C ILE A 19 -4.58 -17.48 -1.50
N ARG A 20 -3.72 -17.37 -0.48
CA ARG A 20 -4.03 -16.48 0.63
C ARG A 20 -3.95 -15.06 0.07
N PRO A 21 -4.99 -14.22 0.15
CA PRO A 21 -4.80 -12.81 -0.10
C PRO A 21 -3.67 -12.36 0.84
N ARG A 22 -2.58 -11.84 0.26
CA ARG A 22 -1.52 -11.18 1.03
C ARG A 22 -2.23 -10.23 1.98
N ARG A 23 -2.12 -10.48 3.29
CA ARG A 23 -2.67 -9.59 4.33
C ARG A 23 -2.28 -8.17 3.95
N LYS A 24 -3.26 -7.29 3.72
CA LYS A 24 -3.12 -5.83 3.55
C LYS A 24 -2.15 -5.37 4.66
N HIS A 25 -0.87 -5.21 4.32
CA HIS A 25 0.20 -4.94 5.29
C HIS A 25 0.42 -3.43 5.27
N ALA A 26 0.18 -2.78 6.42
CA ALA A 26 0.35 -1.35 6.71
C ALA A 26 -0.69 -0.36 6.12
N SER A 27 -1.91 -0.79 5.85
CA SER A 27 -2.77 -0.12 4.87
C SER A 27 -4.03 0.54 5.39
N ASP A 28 -4.07 0.80 6.69
CA ASP A 28 -5.03 1.73 7.31
C ASP A 28 -4.14 2.71 8.09
N CYS A 29 -3.49 3.63 7.36
CA CYS A 29 -2.73 4.72 7.97
C CYS A 29 -3.72 5.71 8.55
N GLU A 30 -4.29 5.36 9.69
CA GLU A 30 -5.29 6.20 10.32
C GLU A 30 -4.63 7.37 11.04
N ASP A 31 -5.24 8.54 10.89
CA ASP A 31 -4.88 9.76 11.56
C ASP A 31 -5.68 9.91 12.85
N TYR A 32 -4.96 10.02 13.96
CA TYR A 32 -5.50 10.29 15.30
C TYR A 32 -5.00 11.63 15.85
N GLY A 33 -4.46 12.51 15.00
CA GLY A 33 -3.85 13.77 15.41
C GLY A 33 -2.54 13.57 16.19
N GLN A 34 -1.86 12.45 15.92
CA GLN A 34 -0.69 12.02 16.67
C GLN A 34 0.59 12.60 16.09
N ALA A 35 1.52 12.93 16.99
CA ALA A 35 2.83 13.45 16.61
C ALA A 35 3.92 12.94 17.55
N VAL A 36 5.16 13.03 17.08
CA VAL A 36 6.36 12.70 17.85
C VAL A 36 7.38 13.81 17.77
N VAL A 37 8.22 13.93 18.80
CA VAL A 37 9.41 14.78 18.81
C VAL A 37 10.63 13.91 19.03
N TYR A 38 11.60 13.96 18.12
CA TYR A 38 12.84 13.22 18.28
C TYR A 38 13.81 13.97 19.21
N ARG A 39 14.37 13.27 20.21
CA ARG A 39 15.23 13.86 21.26
C ARG A 39 16.71 13.97 20.89
N GLY A 40 17.13 13.40 19.75
CA GLY A 40 18.54 13.43 19.35
C GLY A 40 19.45 12.47 20.12
N SER A 41 18.90 11.53 20.88
CA SER A 41 19.66 10.68 21.82
C SER A 41 20.24 9.40 21.21
N ILE A 42 20.02 9.12 19.91
CA ILE A 42 20.63 7.97 19.23
C ILE A 42 22.04 8.37 18.73
N PRO A 43 23.11 7.65 19.11
CA PRO A 43 24.46 7.92 18.62
C PRO A 43 24.52 7.92 17.09
N GLN A 44 25.33 8.82 16.52
CA GLN A 44 25.46 9.03 15.06
C GLN A 44 24.20 9.59 14.35
N HIS A 45 23.08 9.73 15.07
CA HIS A 45 21.82 10.25 14.56
C HIS A 45 21.30 11.41 15.40
N ALA A 46 22.18 12.28 15.92
CA ALA A 46 21.78 13.36 16.82
C ALA A 46 20.85 14.38 16.16
N GLN A 47 21.04 14.67 14.86
CA GLN A 47 20.30 15.74 14.16
C GLN A 47 18.93 15.30 13.63
N ALA A 48 18.81 14.05 13.17
CA ALA A 48 17.58 13.50 12.63
C ALA A 48 17.56 11.98 12.70
N PHE A 49 16.37 11.42 12.87
CA PHE A 49 16.08 10.01 12.75
C PHE A 49 15.32 9.72 11.46
N VAL A 50 15.81 8.76 10.66
CA VAL A 50 15.18 8.33 9.41
C VAL A 50 14.58 6.95 9.63
N LEU A 51 13.25 6.87 9.75
CA LEU A 51 12.54 5.60 9.90
C LEU A 51 12.40 4.86 8.56
N ASP A 52 12.10 5.61 7.50
CA ASP A 52 12.04 5.14 6.11
C ASP A 52 12.24 6.30 5.12
N LYS A 53 11.92 6.09 3.84
CA LYS A 53 12.08 7.10 2.77
C LYS A 53 11.24 8.38 2.97
N HIS A 54 10.13 8.31 3.69
CA HIS A 54 9.20 9.43 3.89
C HIS A 54 9.24 9.99 5.31
N HIS A 55 9.79 9.24 6.27
CA HIS A 55 9.85 9.63 7.68
C HIS A 55 11.26 10.07 8.08
N ARG A 56 11.62 11.32 7.77
CA ARG A 56 12.82 12.00 8.31
C ARG A 56 12.40 12.97 9.41
N ILE A 57 12.63 12.57 10.66
CA ILE A 57 12.20 13.28 11.85
C ILE A 57 13.40 14.06 12.41
N GLU A 58 13.32 15.39 12.37
CA GLU A 58 14.39 16.27 12.88
C GLU A 58 14.33 16.38 14.40
N MET A 59 15.50 16.51 15.03
CA MET A 59 15.60 16.70 16.48
C MET A 59 14.84 17.95 16.92
N GLY A 60 14.04 17.81 17.98
CA GLY A 60 13.33 18.91 18.63
C GLY A 60 12.15 19.48 17.84
N ARG A 61 11.81 18.92 16.67
CA ARG A 61 10.65 19.34 15.88
C ARG A 61 9.50 18.37 16.07
N VAL A 62 8.29 18.93 16.20
CA VAL A 62 7.05 18.16 16.17
C VAL A 62 6.87 17.60 14.76
N PHE A 63 6.70 16.30 14.64
CA PHE A 63 6.51 15.59 13.38
C PHE A 63 5.23 14.76 13.46
N PRO A 64 4.19 15.08 12.66
CA PRO A 64 2.94 14.32 12.64
C PRO A 64 3.18 12.92 12.07
N VAL A 65 2.53 11.92 12.65
CA VAL A 65 2.66 10.51 12.25
C VAL A 65 1.31 9.82 12.27
N CYS A 66 1.14 8.80 11.42
CA CYS A 66 -0.03 7.94 11.48
C CYS A 66 -0.01 7.08 12.76
N GLY A 67 -1.19 6.56 13.14
CA GLY A 67 -1.33 5.84 14.40
C GLY A 67 -0.50 4.56 14.51
N ASN A 68 -0.25 3.89 13.38
CA ASN A 68 0.62 2.72 13.34
C ASN A 68 2.07 3.11 13.64
N THR A 69 2.58 4.19 13.04
CA THR A 69 3.95 4.66 13.27
C THR A 69 4.13 5.13 14.71
N TRP A 70 3.15 5.87 15.24
CA TRP A 70 3.18 6.31 16.64
C TRP A 70 3.29 5.11 17.60
N ARG A 71 2.46 4.08 17.39
CA ARG A 71 2.49 2.86 18.22
C ARG A 71 3.80 2.09 18.06
N MET A 72 4.30 1.94 16.83
CA MET A 72 5.60 1.30 16.58
C MET A 72 6.76 1.99 17.30
N LEU A 73 6.78 3.32 17.30
CA LEU A 73 7.81 4.07 18.01
C LEU A 73 7.66 3.93 19.53
N LYS A 74 6.43 3.99 20.05
CA LYS A 74 6.14 3.93 21.49
C LYS A 74 6.34 2.55 22.12
N GLU A 75 6.07 1.48 21.38
CA GLU A 75 6.12 0.10 21.87
C GLU A 75 7.46 -0.59 21.58
N SER A 76 8.43 0.11 20.98
CA SER A 76 9.74 -0.45 20.66
C SER A 76 10.85 0.16 21.53
N ARG A 77 12.06 -0.38 21.37
CA ARG A 77 13.30 0.17 21.96
C ARG A 77 13.56 1.64 21.60
N LEU A 78 12.84 2.19 20.61
CA LEU A 78 12.97 3.58 20.19
C LEU A 78 12.26 4.55 21.14
N ALA A 79 11.31 4.09 21.96
CA ALA A 79 10.49 4.96 22.81
C ALA A 79 11.27 5.97 23.68
N PRO A 80 12.40 5.62 24.33
CA PRO A 80 13.16 6.60 25.13
C PRO A 80 13.79 7.75 24.33
N HIS A 81 13.81 7.62 23.00
CA HIS A 81 14.38 8.61 22.09
C HIS A 81 13.34 9.59 21.52
N PHE A 82 12.06 9.40 21.85
CA PHE A 82 10.96 10.22 21.36
C PHE A 82 10.06 10.70 22.49
N ASP A 83 9.57 11.93 22.36
CA ASP A 83 8.43 12.41 23.11
C ASP A 83 7.17 12.24 22.26
N PHE A 84 6.07 11.80 22.88
CA PHE A 84 4.85 11.40 22.19
C PHE A 84 3.72 12.38 22.49
N ILE A 85 3.01 12.82 21.45
CA ILE A 85 1.89 13.76 21.53
C ILE A 85 0.64 13.06 20.98
N GLY A 86 -0.49 13.24 21.66
CA GLY A 86 -1.78 12.69 21.29
C GLY A 86 -2.08 11.29 21.85
N ASP A 87 -3.27 10.80 21.55
CA ASP A 87 -3.79 9.48 21.91
C ASP A 87 -4.67 8.91 20.77
N PHE A 88 -5.41 7.84 21.02
CA PHE A 88 -6.30 7.20 20.02
C PHE A 88 -7.79 7.56 20.23
N SER A 89 -8.09 8.62 21.01
CA SER A 89 -9.46 8.96 21.39
C SER A 89 -10.30 9.52 20.24
N HIS A 90 -9.67 10.21 19.29
CA HIS A 90 -10.35 10.84 18.15
C HIS A 90 -9.71 10.44 16.83
N HIS A 91 -10.53 9.96 15.90
CA HIS A 91 -10.12 9.53 14.57
C HIS A 91 -10.47 10.61 13.55
N TYR A 92 -9.45 11.15 12.87
CA TYR A 92 -9.58 12.20 11.86
C TYR A 92 -9.67 11.66 10.43
N GLY A 93 -9.63 10.34 10.25
CA GLY A 93 -9.66 9.69 8.93
C GLY A 93 -8.29 9.18 8.49
N LEU A 94 -8.00 9.24 7.20
CA LEU A 94 -6.77 8.71 6.63
C LEU A 94 -5.64 9.75 6.70
N PHE A 95 -4.48 9.33 7.18
CA PHE A 95 -3.27 10.14 7.24
C PHE A 95 -2.78 10.53 5.84
N GLU A 96 -2.39 11.79 5.69
CA GLU A 96 -1.97 12.38 4.41
C GLU A 96 -0.84 11.56 3.76
N GLY A 97 -0.94 11.32 2.45
CA GLY A 97 0.07 10.59 1.68
C GLY A 97 0.03 9.06 1.76
N CYS A 98 -0.85 8.45 2.57
CA CYS A 98 -1.06 7.00 2.57
C CYS A 98 -2.16 6.52 1.61
N GLY A 99 -3.06 7.42 1.21
CA GLY A 99 -4.05 7.17 0.16
C GLY A 99 -3.43 7.26 -1.23
N LYS A 100 -2.88 6.17 -1.76
CA LYS A 100 -2.72 6.04 -3.21
C LYS A 100 -4.11 6.24 -3.84
N ALA A 101 -4.19 7.22 -4.76
CA ALA A 101 -5.37 7.62 -5.51
C ALA A 101 -6.39 6.50 -5.67
N LEU A 102 -7.61 6.70 -5.17
CA LEU A 102 -8.75 5.90 -5.60
C LEU A 102 -8.94 6.15 -7.10
N PRO A 103 -8.77 5.16 -8.00
CA PRO A 103 -9.15 5.34 -9.40
C PRO A 103 -10.66 5.14 -9.51
N PHE A 104 -11.45 6.08 -9.00
CA PHE A 104 -12.86 6.15 -9.37
C PHE A 104 -12.98 7.09 -10.56
N ASN A 105 -13.06 6.47 -11.73
CA ASN A 105 -13.38 7.09 -13.01
C ASN A 105 -14.65 7.94 -12.85
N THR A 106 -14.50 9.25 -12.92
CA THR A 106 -15.59 10.17 -13.20
C THR A 106 -16.09 9.90 -14.61
N ASN A 107 -17.28 9.30 -14.77
CA ASN A 107 -18.14 9.51 -15.95
C ASN A 107 -19.56 8.96 -15.74
N ALA A 108 -20.44 9.82 -15.24
CA ALA A 108 -21.83 9.88 -15.69
C ALA A 108 -22.18 11.36 -15.90
N GLY A 109 -21.45 12.00 -16.82
CA GLY A 109 -21.78 13.32 -17.33
C GLY A 109 -22.87 13.18 -18.38
N ALA A 110 -24.11 13.51 -18.02
CA ALA A 110 -25.09 13.95 -19.00
C ALA A 110 -24.71 15.37 -19.43
N ASN A 111 -24.12 15.52 -20.62
CA ASN A 111 -24.25 16.77 -21.36
C ASN A 111 -24.23 16.50 -22.86
N ALA A 112 -25.33 16.87 -23.49
CA ALA A 112 -25.52 16.88 -24.93
C ALA A 112 -24.69 18.01 -25.55
N GLY A 113 -24.15 17.78 -26.75
CA GLY A 113 -23.71 18.87 -27.63
C GLY A 113 -22.39 18.65 -28.37
N THR A 114 -22.48 17.96 -29.53
CA THR A 114 -21.84 18.31 -30.81
C THR A 114 -20.33 18.62 -30.86
N ASN A 115 -19.51 17.74 -31.45
CA ASN A 115 -19.17 17.76 -32.89
C ASN A 115 -17.98 16.85 -33.26
N ALA A 116 -18.22 16.11 -34.33
CA ALA A 116 -17.33 15.79 -35.47
C ALA A 116 -15.94 15.16 -35.30
N ALA A 117 -15.84 13.98 -35.94
CA ALA A 117 -14.71 13.45 -36.73
C ALA A 117 -13.40 13.10 -35.97
N ASN A 118 -12.73 11.97 -36.18
CA ASN A 118 -12.62 11.13 -37.36
C ASN A 118 -12.20 9.70 -36.96
N SER A 119 -12.55 8.77 -37.83
CA SER A 119 -12.36 7.32 -37.76
C SER A 119 -10.90 6.84 -37.95
N ALA A 120 -10.74 5.54 -37.68
CA ALA A 120 -9.67 4.59 -38.08
C ALA A 120 -8.59 4.34 -37.01
N GLY A 121 -8.23 3.12 -36.61
CA GLY A 121 -8.64 1.74 -36.98
C GLY A 121 -7.95 0.78 -35.98
N THR A 122 -8.64 -0.26 -35.51
CA THR A 122 -8.52 -1.70 -35.90
C THR A 122 -7.30 -2.49 -35.37
N GLY A 123 -7.59 -3.57 -34.64
CA GLY A 123 -6.77 -4.79 -34.41
C GLY A 123 -5.89 -4.76 -33.15
N SER A 124 -5.97 -5.60 -32.12
CA SER A 124 -6.31 -7.04 -31.91
C SER A 124 -5.32 -8.06 -32.49
N SER A 125 -4.37 -8.50 -31.65
CA SER A 125 -3.75 -9.84 -31.56
C SER A 125 -2.62 -9.74 -30.52
N ASP A 126 -2.71 -10.35 -29.35
CA ASP A 126 -2.24 -11.71 -29.00
C ASP A 126 -0.73 -11.94 -29.24
N GLU A 127 -0.12 -12.76 -28.36
CA GLU A 127 1.29 -13.16 -28.29
C GLU A 127 2.31 -12.09 -27.84
N SER A 128 3.37 -12.36 -27.10
CA SER A 128 3.86 -13.49 -26.31
C SER A 128 5.13 -12.96 -25.64
N CYS A 129 5.49 -13.54 -24.49
CA CYS A 129 6.73 -13.31 -23.76
C CYS A 129 7.99 -13.53 -24.62
N GLY A 130 9.08 -12.80 -24.34
CA GLY A 130 10.41 -13.14 -24.85
C GLY A 130 11.50 -12.10 -24.60
N CYS A 131 12.32 -12.32 -23.57
CA CYS A 131 13.64 -11.72 -23.41
C CYS A 131 14.61 -12.19 -24.51
N CYS A 132 15.25 -11.26 -25.21
CA CYS A 132 16.70 -11.18 -25.44
C CYS A 132 17.08 -9.82 -26.03
#